data_AF-A0A3D2X7L3-F1
#
_entry.id   AF-A0A3D2X7L3-F1
#
_cell.length_a   1.000
_cell.length_b   1.000
_cell.length_c   1.000
_cell.angle_alpha   90.00
_cell.angle_beta   90.00
_cell.angle_gamma   90.00
#
_symmetry.space_group_name_H-M   'P 1'
#
loop_
_entity.id
_entity.type
_entity.pdbx_description
1 polymer ?
#
loop_
_entity_poly.entity_id
_entity_poly.type
_entity_poly.pdbx_seq_one_letter_code
_entity_poly.pdbx_strand_id
1 'polypeptide(L)'
;MFLYHYYDKTVGPFVSLSDLPVNEAKTILNTIKVNKPKAQIAKRDSEYVEHRHNCENIIRSEFAKKGGIIKRMSPHYMVIEHSPWLSTWFENSAFLKISIEEFDLNTVSFTYGDSMPTFSNRITDNKEYRKKVYSYDEILKIIEKYGLPQVWNDDGKYGPERYIEAHIWSDETINKYR
;
A
#
# COMPACT_ATOMS: atom_id res chain seq x y z
N MET A 1 -15.57 7.37 -4.50
CA MET A 1 -14.69 6.43 -3.79
C MET A 1 -13.70 7.24 -2.96
N PHE A 2 -13.33 6.76 -1.79
CA PHE A 2 -12.33 7.41 -0.94
C PHE A 2 -11.06 6.57 -0.81
N LEU A 3 -9.92 7.24 -0.67
CA LEU A 3 -8.65 6.62 -0.32
C LEU A 3 -8.35 6.87 1.16
N TYR A 4 -7.95 5.80 1.86
CA TYR A 4 -7.59 5.84 3.28
C TYR A 4 -6.09 5.63 3.46
N HIS A 5 -5.46 6.45 4.29
CA HIS A 5 -4.08 6.26 4.73
C HIS A 5 -4.08 6.00 6.24
N TYR A 6 -3.65 4.82 6.66
CA TYR A 6 -3.53 4.45 8.06
C TYR A 6 -2.11 4.74 8.55
N TYR A 7 -1.99 5.35 9.73
CA TYR A 7 -0.71 5.74 10.29
C TYR A 7 -0.75 5.73 11.82
N ASP A 8 0.44 5.81 12.41
CA ASP A 8 0.57 6.01 13.84
C ASP A 8 0.48 7.51 14.17
N LYS A 9 -0.52 7.90 14.96
CA LYS A 9 -0.81 9.28 15.32
C LYS A 9 0.39 9.99 15.96
N THR A 10 1.29 9.28 16.63
CA THR A 10 2.47 9.90 17.26
C THR A 10 3.58 10.23 16.26
N VAL A 11 3.49 9.74 15.02
CA VAL A 11 4.46 9.96 13.94
C VAL A 11 3.91 10.95 12.92
N GLY A 12 2.62 10.86 12.61
CA GLY A 12 1.98 11.62 11.55
C GLY A 12 1.85 10.83 10.25
N PRO A 13 1.05 11.34 9.29
CA PRO A 13 0.77 10.65 8.03
C PRO A 13 1.93 10.75 7.04
N PHE A 14 1.97 9.84 6.07
CA PHE A 14 2.86 9.88 4.90
C PHE A 14 4.37 9.96 5.21
N VAL A 15 4.78 9.32 6.30
CA VAL A 15 6.20 9.08 6.66
C VAL A 15 6.57 7.65 6.23
N SER A 16 7.49 7.53 5.28
CA SER A 16 7.84 6.24 4.67
C SER A 16 9.28 5.85 4.92
N LEU A 17 9.51 4.58 5.29
CA LEU A 17 10.85 3.99 5.31
C LEU A 17 11.47 3.89 3.90
N SER A 18 10.62 3.81 2.87
CA SER A 18 11.07 3.67 1.48
C SER A 18 11.67 4.96 0.90
N ASP A 19 11.59 6.08 1.62
CA ASP A 19 12.22 7.34 1.23
C ASP A 19 13.65 7.47 1.80
N LEU A 20 14.11 6.47 2.58
CA LEU A 20 15.41 6.47 3.25
C LEU A 20 16.37 5.44 2.64
N PRO A 21 17.70 5.64 2.78
CA PRO A 21 18.68 4.60 2.48
C PRO A 21 18.41 3.32 3.28
N VAL A 22 18.66 2.14 2.68
CA VAL A 22 18.34 0.83 3.27
C VAL A 22 18.87 0.66 4.70
N ASN A 23 20.11 1.07 4.96
CA ASN A 23 20.72 0.93 6.30
C ASN A 23 20.04 1.82 7.35
N GLU A 24 19.63 3.03 6.95
CA GLU A 24 18.91 3.95 7.82
C GLU A 24 17.49 3.44 8.08
N ALA A 25 16.78 3.02 7.03
CA ALA A 25 15.45 2.42 7.12
C ALA A 25 15.43 1.19 8.04
N LYS A 26 16.45 0.32 7.96
CA LYS A 26 16.62 -0.83 8.86
C LYS A 26 16.86 -0.42 10.31
N THR A 27 17.67 0.60 10.53
CA THR A 27 17.94 1.13 11.88
C THR A 27 16.66 1.65 12.53
N ILE A 28 15.86 2.42 11.78
CA ILE A 28 14.56 2.91 12.23
C ILE A 28 13.60 1.74 12.46
N LEU A 29 13.51 0.78 11.53
CA LEU A 29 12.66 -0.40 11.68
C LEU A 29 12.99 -1.19 12.96
N ASN A 30 14.28 -1.39 13.27
CA ASN A 30 14.71 -2.05 14.51
C ASN A 30 14.34 -1.23 15.76
N THR A 31 14.43 0.09 15.69
CA THR A 31 13.98 0.98 16.77
C THR A 31 12.47 0.86 17.00
N ILE A 32 11.68 0.82 15.92
CA ILE A 32 10.22 0.63 16.00
C ILE A 32 9.88 -0.73 16.60
N LYS A 33 10.60 -1.80 16.23
CA LYS A 33 10.40 -3.15 16.80
C LYS A 33 10.54 -3.17 18.32
N VAL A 34 11.49 -2.42 18.86
CA VAL A 34 11.71 -2.30 20.31
C VAL A 34 10.64 -1.43 20.97
N ASN A 35 10.33 -0.28 20.37
CA ASN A 35 9.48 0.74 21.00
C ASN A 35 7.98 0.49 20.83
N LYS A 36 7.57 -0.21 19.76
CA LYS A 36 6.18 -0.47 19.38
C LYS A 36 5.96 -1.95 19.00
N PRO A 37 6.24 -2.90 19.91
CA PRO A 37 6.28 -4.32 19.58
C PRO A 37 4.91 -4.90 19.18
N LYS A 38 3.79 -4.22 19.48
CA LYS A 38 2.44 -4.68 19.10
C LYS A 38 2.05 -4.20 17.70
N ALA A 39 2.73 -3.20 17.15
CA ALA A 39 2.46 -2.70 15.80
C ALA A 39 2.77 -3.76 14.74
N GLN A 40 2.01 -3.77 13.65
CA GLN A 40 2.19 -4.74 12.57
C GLN A 40 3.57 -4.64 11.90
N ILE A 41 4.13 -3.43 11.82
CA ILE A 41 5.48 -3.19 11.29
C ILE A 41 6.58 -3.87 12.12
N ALA A 42 6.37 -4.10 13.41
CA ALA A 42 7.34 -4.79 14.26
C ALA A 42 7.51 -6.28 13.89
N LYS A 43 6.53 -6.85 13.19
CA LYS A 43 6.55 -8.27 12.75
C LYS A 43 7.29 -8.49 11.42
N ARG A 44 7.79 -7.43 10.78
CA ARG A 44 8.52 -7.54 9.51
C ARG A 44 9.88 -8.20 9.72
N ASP A 45 10.30 -9.02 8.77
CA ASP A 45 11.62 -9.68 8.80
C ASP A 45 12.78 -8.69 8.54
N SER A 46 14.02 -9.18 8.56
CA SER A 46 15.24 -8.39 8.36
C SER A 46 15.50 -7.95 6.91
N GLU A 47 14.84 -8.59 5.95
CA GLU A 47 14.97 -8.35 4.51
C GLU A 47 13.78 -7.52 3.97
N TYR A 48 12.85 -7.13 4.86
CA TYR A 48 11.64 -6.42 4.49
C TYR A 48 11.89 -5.15 3.65
N VAL A 49 12.92 -4.37 3.99
CA VAL A 49 13.22 -3.11 3.30
C VAL A 49 13.64 -3.39 1.86
N GLU A 50 14.53 -4.35 1.64
CA GLU A 50 14.95 -4.79 0.30
C GLU A 50 13.77 -5.35 -0.50
N HIS A 51 12.97 -6.22 0.11
CA HIS A 51 11.79 -6.77 -0.53
C HIS A 51 10.78 -5.69 -0.92
N ARG A 52 10.56 -4.70 -0.05
CA ARG A 52 9.69 -3.55 -0.32
C ARG A 52 10.20 -2.73 -1.50
N HIS A 53 11.48 -2.37 -1.53
CA HIS A 53 12.06 -1.64 -2.66
C HIS A 53 11.99 -2.42 -3.98
N ASN A 54 12.24 -3.73 -3.94
CA ASN A 54 12.10 -4.58 -5.12
C ASN A 54 10.65 -4.60 -5.62
N CYS A 55 9.68 -4.70 -4.71
CA CYS A 55 8.26 -4.65 -5.03
C CYS A 55 7.88 -3.27 -5.63
N GLU A 56 8.31 -2.18 -5.02
CA GLU A 56 8.10 -0.81 -5.51
C GLU A 56 8.66 -0.63 -6.93
N ASN A 57 9.85 -1.16 -7.21
CA ASN A 57 10.44 -1.13 -8.55
C ASN A 57 9.61 -1.89 -9.58
N ILE A 58 9.04 -3.04 -9.22
CA ILE A 58 8.12 -3.78 -10.08
C ILE A 58 6.87 -2.93 -10.35
N ILE A 59 6.23 -2.40 -9.30
CA ILE A 59 4.99 -1.63 -9.45
C ILE A 59 5.23 -0.39 -10.32
N ARG A 60 6.31 0.34 -10.05
CA ARG A 60 6.73 1.52 -10.81
C ARG A 60 6.94 1.18 -12.29
N SER A 61 7.64 0.08 -12.56
CA SER A 61 7.91 -0.35 -13.94
C SER A 61 6.64 -0.78 -14.68
N GLU A 62 5.77 -1.54 -14.03
CA GLU A 62 4.49 -1.97 -14.62
C GLU A 62 3.52 -0.80 -14.84
N PHE A 63 3.52 0.17 -13.92
CA PHE A 63 2.69 1.36 -14.08
C PHE A 63 3.21 2.26 -15.22
N ALA A 64 4.53 2.44 -15.34
CA ALA A 64 5.14 3.19 -16.43
C ALA A 64 4.80 2.59 -17.81
N LYS A 65 4.80 1.25 -17.94
CA LYS A 65 4.41 0.56 -19.19
C LYS A 65 2.97 0.86 -19.62
N LYS A 66 2.11 1.25 -18.67
CA LYS A 66 0.70 1.62 -18.90
C LYS A 66 0.51 3.11 -19.17
N GLY A 67 1.60 3.89 -19.25
CA GLY A 67 1.54 5.35 -19.42
C GLY A 67 1.29 6.10 -18.10
N GLY A 68 1.41 5.43 -16.95
CA GLY A 68 1.30 6.07 -15.65
C GLY A 68 2.38 7.13 -15.42
N ILE A 69 2.00 8.23 -14.80
CA ILE A 69 2.88 9.37 -14.51
C ILE A 69 3.50 9.18 -13.12
N ILE A 70 4.82 9.04 -13.09
CA ILE A 70 5.60 8.84 -11.86
C ILE A 70 6.37 10.12 -11.54
N LYS A 71 6.00 10.80 -10.46
CA LYS A 71 6.65 12.04 -10.01
C LYS A 71 7.51 11.86 -8.74
N ARG A 72 7.56 10.65 -8.17
CA ARG A 72 8.41 10.28 -7.02
C ARG A 72 8.93 8.84 -7.09
N MET A 73 9.99 8.54 -6.33
CA MET A 73 10.69 7.25 -6.40
C MET A 73 9.91 6.10 -5.74
N SER A 74 9.34 6.36 -4.57
CA SER A 74 8.55 5.41 -3.80
C SER A 74 7.13 5.98 -3.65
N PRO A 75 6.05 5.18 -3.77
CA PRO A 75 4.70 5.72 -3.73
C PRO A 75 4.31 6.07 -2.28
N HIS A 76 3.36 6.99 -2.12
CA HIS A 76 2.58 7.02 -0.87
C HIS A 76 1.55 5.90 -0.93
N TYR A 77 1.45 5.15 0.16
CA TYR A 77 0.52 4.03 0.25
C TYR A 77 -0.82 4.48 0.84
N MET A 78 -1.89 4.21 0.12
CA MET A 78 -3.27 4.34 0.59
C MET A 78 -4.05 3.08 0.23
N VAL A 79 -5.31 2.99 0.65
CA VAL A 79 -6.21 1.90 0.26
C VAL A 79 -7.57 2.41 -0.16
N ILE A 80 -8.22 1.70 -1.08
CA ILE A 80 -9.60 2.00 -1.48
C ILE A 80 -10.54 1.65 -0.33
N GLU A 81 -11.36 2.61 0.09
CA GLU A 81 -12.34 2.51 1.17
C GLU A 81 -11.74 2.04 2.53
N HIS A 82 -12.58 2.04 3.57
CA HIS A 82 -12.14 1.69 4.91
C HIS A 82 -11.83 0.18 5.03
N SER A 83 -10.69 -0.17 5.64
CA SER A 83 -10.30 -1.53 6.01
C SER A 83 -10.28 -1.71 7.54
N PRO A 84 -11.18 -2.53 8.11
CA PRO A 84 -11.15 -2.85 9.54
C PRO A 84 -9.82 -3.45 9.98
N TRP A 85 -9.21 -4.29 9.15
CA TRP A 85 -7.93 -4.94 9.48
C TRP A 85 -6.76 -3.94 9.54
N LEU A 86 -6.68 -2.99 8.61
CA LEU A 86 -5.61 -1.98 8.65
C LEU A 86 -5.76 -1.02 9.83
N SER A 87 -6.98 -0.80 10.32
CA SER A 87 -7.22 0.03 11.51
C SER A 87 -6.53 -0.52 12.76
N THR A 88 -6.15 -1.80 12.79
CA THR A 88 -5.47 -2.44 13.92
C THR A 88 -3.95 -2.51 13.78
N TRP A 89 -3.35 -1.92 12.73
CA TRP A 89 -1.92 -2.08 12.45
C TRP A 89 -1.00 -1.25 13.35
N PHE A 90 -1.51 -0.19 13.96
CA PHE A 90 -0.75 0.76 14.76
C PHE A 90 -1.26 0.77 16.20
N GLU A 91 -0.34 0.94 17.16
CA GLU A 91 -0.73 1.05 18.58
C GLU A 91 -1.54 2.32 18.85
N ASN A 92 -1.19 3.43 18.18
CA ASN A 92 -1.94 4.69 18.20
C ASN A 92 -2.52 4.95 16.81
N SER A 93 -3.41 4.09 16.35
CA SER A 93 -3.98 4.14 15.00
C SER A 93 -4.77 5.42 14.74
N ALA A 94 -4.47 6.06 13.61
CA ALA A 94 -5.24 7.13 13.02
C ALA A 94 -5.34 6.90 11.50
N PHE A 95 -6.25 7.63 10.85
CA PHE A 95 -6.37 7.58 9.40
C PHE A 95 -6.71 8.95 8.81
N LEU A 96 -6.25 9.15 7.58
CA LEU A 96 -6.76 10.17 6.68
C LEU A 96 -7.74 9.54 5.71
N LYS A 97 -8.74 10.32 5.30
CA LYS A 97 -9.71 9.96 4.27
C LYS A 97 -9.73 11.09 3.24
N ILE A 98 -9.34 10.79 2.02
CA ILE A 98 -9.23 11.78 0.93
C ILE A 98 -10.11 11.31 -0.23
N SER A 99 -10.86 12.22 -0.86
CA SER A 99 -11.65 11.85 -2.03
C SER A 99 -10.70 11.44 -3.17
N ILE A 100 -11.02 10.36 -3.88
CA ILE A 100 -10.21 9.95 -5.03
C ILE A 100 -10.18 11.03 -6.12
N GLU A 101 -11.21 11.87 -6.18
CA GLU A 101 -11.37 12.98 -7.12
C GLU A 101 -10.36 14.12 -6.87
N GLU A 102 -9.69 14.14 -5.72
CA GLU A 102 -8.63 15.11 -5.43
C GLU A 102 -7.27 14.74 -6.02
N PHE A 103 -7.14 13.54 -6.60
CA PHE A 103 -5.90 13.05 -7.20
C PHE A 103 -5.97 13.11 -8.72
N ASP A 104 -4.84 13.43 -9.36
CA ASP A 104 -4.64 13.09 -10.77
C ASP A 104 -4.51 11.56 -10.89
N LEU A 105 -5.54 10.91 -11.43
CA LEU A 105 -5.61 9.45 -11.51
C LEU A 105 -4.56 8.84 -12.44
N ASN A 106 -3.92 9.64 -13.31
CA ASN A 106 -2.76 9.20 -14.09
C ASN A 106 -1.52 9.03 -13.22
N THR A 107 -1.52 9.54 -11.98
CA THR A 107 -0.46 9.38 -10.98
C THR A 107 -0.79 8.35 -9.91
N VAL A 108 -1.88 7.59 -10.06
CA VAL A 108 -2.32 6.59 -9.08
C VAL A 108 -2.40 5.21 -9.74
N SER A 109 -1.75 4.23 -9.12
CA SER A 109 -1.82 2.84 -9.55
C SER A 109 -2.32 1.92 -8.44
N PHE A 110 -2.82 0.74 -8.78
CA PHE A 110 -3.47 -0.14 -7.82
C PHE A 110 -3.00 -1.59 -7.92
N THR A 111 -3.07 -2.30 -6.81
CA THR A 111 -3.03 -3.77 -6.76
C THR A 111 -4.25 -4.28 -6.02
N TYR A 112 -4.86 -5.36 -6.51
CA TYR A 112 -5.98 -6.00 -5.81
C TYR A 112 -5.43 -6.90 -4.69
N GLY A 113 -5.22 -6.30 -3.52
CA GLY A 113 -4.43 -6.86 -2.42
C GLY A 113 -3.19 -6.03 -2.11
N ASP A 114 -2.54 -6.35 -0.99
CA ASP A 114 -1.18 -5.88 -0.67
C ASP A 114 -0.24 -6.26 -1.84
N SER A 115 0.56 -5.30 -2.30
CA SER A 115 1.50 -5.49 -3.40
C SER A 115 2.54 -6.59 -3.11
N MET A 116 2.95 -6.77 -1.87
CA MET A 116 3.98 -7.76 -1.50
C MET A 116 3.52 -9.20 -1.78
N PRO A 117 2.35 -9.67 -1.29
CA PRO A 117 1.75 -10.92 -1.73
C PRO A 117 1.43 -10.97 -3.23
N THR A 118 0.96 -9.86 -3.82
CA THR A 118 0.57 -9.80 -5.24
C THR A 118 1.72 -10.17 -6.18
N PHE A 119 2.95 -9.75 -5.85
CA PHE A 119 4.16 -10.05 -6.61
C PHE A 119 5.04 -11.15 -6.00
N SER A 120 4.58 -11.82 -4.93
CA SER A 120 5.34 -12.88 -4.28
C SER A 120 5.32 -14.16 -5.12
N ASN A 121 6.49 -14.77 -5.31
CA ASN A 121 6.59 -16.12 -5.90
C ASN A 121 6.05 -17.23 -4.98
N ARG A 122 5.74 -16.93 -3.71
CA ARG A 122 5.16 -17.89 -2.76
C ARG A 122 3.66 -18.08 -2.95
N ILE A 123 2.98 -17.13 -3.60
CA ILE A 123 1.54 -17.20 -3.86
C ILE A 123 1.34 -17.72 -5.29
N THR A 124 0.86 -18.96 -5.40
CA THR A 124 0.69 -19.70 -6.67
C THR A 124 -0.76 -20.08 -6.94
N ASP A 125 -1.70 -19.33 -6.37
CA ASP A 125 -3.14 -19.58 -6.49
C ASP A 125 -3.74 -19.27 -7.86
N ASN A 126 -2.92 -18.78 -8.80
CA ASN A 126 -3.28 -18.44 -10.18
C ASN A 126 -4.47 -17.48 -10.31
N LYS A 127 -4.80 -16.72 -9.26
CA LYS A 127 -5.87 -15.73 -9.34
C LYS A 127 -5.50 -14.66 -10.36
N GLU A 128 -6.47 -14.22 -11.16
CA GLU A 128 -6.20 -13.39 -12.33
C GLU A 128 -5.58 -12.03 -12.01
N TYR A 129 -5.70 -11.58 -10.76
CA TYR A 129 -5.16 -10.33 -10.26
C TYR A 129 -3.78 -10.43 -9.63
N ARG A 130 -3.17 -11.62 -9.62
CA ARG A 130 -1.76 -11.78 -9.24
C ARG A 130 -0.83 -11.15 -10.27
N LYS A 131 0.30 -10.64 -9.80
CA LYS A 131 1.36 -10.05 -10.62
C LYS A 131 0.88 -8.96 -11.58
N LYS A 132 -0.15 -8.21 -11.20
CA LYS A 132 -0.72 -7.12 -12.00
C LYS A 132 -0.76 -5.82 -11.22
N VAL A 133 -0.43 -4.74 -11.92
CA VAL A 133 -0.75 -3.37 -11.53
C VAL A 133 -1.90 -2.90 -12.39
N TYR A 134 -2.78 -2.09 -11.82
CA TYR A 134 -3.97 -1.57 -12.48
C TYR A 134 -3.93 -0.04 -12.53
N SER A 135 -4.41 0.54 -13.64
CA SER A 135 -4.86 1.93 -13.66
C SER A 135 -6.22 2.06 -12.96
N TYR A 136 -6.71 3.30 -12.82
CA TYR A 136 -8.02 3.56 -12.22
C TYR A 136 -9.17 2.81 -12.92
N ASP A 137 -9.27 2.94 -14.25
CA ASP A 137 -10.36 2.29 -15.00
C ASP A 137 -10.25 0.76 -14.96
N GLU A 138 -9.03 0.21 -14.88
CA GLU A 138 -8.83 -1.22 -14.79
C GLU A 138 -9.19 -1.77 -13.41
N ILE A 139 -8.84 -1.08 -12.32
CA ILE A 139 -9.17 -1.55 -10.97
C ILE A 139 -10.68 -1.54 -10.73
N LEU A 140 -11.42 -0.58 -11.31
CA LEU A 140 -12.88 -0.56 -11.23
C LEU A 140 -13.51 -1.85 -11.79
N LYS A 141 -12.99 -2.37 -12.90
CA LYS A 141 -13.46 -3.64 -13.49
C LYS A 141 -13.16 -4.85 -12.61
N ILE A 142 -12.01 -4.84 -11.93
CA ILE A 142 -11.67 -5.90 -10.97
C ILE A 142 -12.57 -5.83 -9.73
N ILE A 143 -12.86 -4.64 -9.24
CA ILE A 143 -13.80 -4.42 -8.13
C ILE A 143 -15.21 -4.86 -8.52
N GLU A 144 -15.68 -4.54 -9.73
CA GLU A 144 -16.98 -4.98 -10.22
C GLU A 144 -17.09 -6.52 -10.22
N LYS A 145 -16.01 -7.21 -10.61
CA LYS A 145 -15.98 -8.67 -10.71
C LYS A 145 -15.86 -9.39 -9.36
N TYR A 146 -15.07 -8.87 -8.43
CA TYR A 146 -14.73 -9.57 -7.17
C TYR A 146 -15.18 -8.86 -5.89
N GLY A 147 -15.67 -7.63 -5.99
CA GLY A 147 -15.99 -6.78 -4.85
C GLY A 147 -14.74 -6.22 -4.16
N LEU A 148 -14.92 -5.77 -2.92
CA LEU A 148 -13.86 -5.22 -2.09
C LEU A 148 -13.35 -6.30 -1.11
N PRO A 149 -12.05 -6.64 -1.09
CA PRO A 149 -11.51 -7.65 -0.16
C PRO A 149 -11.79 -7.36 1.31
N GLN A 150 -11.86 -6.10 1.71
CA GLN A 150 -12.24 -5.69 3.06
C GLN A 150 -13.72 -5.99 3.43
N VAL A 151 -14.53 -6.43 2.47
CA VAL A 151 -15.93 -6.86 2.68
C VAL A 151 -16.04 -8.38 2.65
N TRP A 152 -15.42 -9.05 1.68
CA TRP A 152 -15.58 -10.50 1.50
C TRP A 152 -14.46 -11.35 2.14
N ASN A 153 -13.34 -10.74 2.56
CA ASN A 153 -12.16 -11.42 3.12
C ASN A 153 -11.39 -10.53 4.12
N ASP A 154 -12.10 -9.82 5.00
CA ASP A 154 -11.45 -8.97 6.01
C ASP A 154 -10.57 -9.78 7.00
N ASP A 155 -11.00 -11.02 7.29
CA ASP A 155 -10.35 -12.00 8.15
C ASP A 155 -9.21 -12.77 7.44
N GLY A 156 -9.05 -12.59 6.12
CA GLY A 156 -8.03 -13.18 5.27
C GLY A 156 -8.10 -14.70 5.10
N LYS A 157 -9.25 -15.32 5.39
CA LYS A 157 -9.47 -16.77 5.25
C LYS A 157 -9.32 -17.27 3.80
N TYR A 158 -9.60 -16.43 2.82
CA TYR A 158 -9.66 -16.77 1.39
C TYR A 158 -8.44 -16.32 0.58
N GLY A 159 -7.40 -15.84 1.25
CA GLY A 159 -6.17 -15.36 0.64
C GLY A 159 -5.59 -14.13 1.33
N PRO A 160 -4.40 -13.69 0.89
CA PRO A 160 -3.71 -12.54 1.49
C PRO A 160 -4.39 -11.19 1.24
N GLU A 161 -5.23 -11.06 0.21
CA GLU A 161 -5.95 -9.83 -0.11
C GLU A 161 -7.04 -9.51 0.91
N ARG A 162 -6.83 -8.43 1.68
CA ARG A 162 -7.79 -7.92 2.67
C ARG A 162 -8.19 -6.46 2.42
N TYR A 163 -7.58 -5.85 1.40
CA TYR A 163 -7.84 -4.50 0.93
C TYR A 163 -7.34 -4.36 -0.51
N ILE A 164 -7.68 -3.26 -1.19
CA ILE A 164 -7.06 -2.86 -2.46
C ILE A 164 -6.07 -1.75 -2.18
N GLU A 165 -4.81 -1.96 -2.54
CA GLU A 165 -3.72 -1.00 -2.30
C GLU A 165 -3.69 0.02 -3.43
N ALA A 166 -3.56 1.29 -3.07
CA ALA A 166 -3.37 2.42 -3.96
C ALA A 166 -1.96 2.99 -3.75
N HIS A 167 -1.27 3.23 -4.86
CA HIS A 167 0.09 3.76 -4.92
C HIS A 167 0.02 5.16 -5.50
N ILE A 168 0.26 6.18 -4.69
CA ILE A 168 0.22 7.58 -5.13
C ILE A 168 1.63 8.02 -5.52
N TRP A 169 1.83 8.32 -6.79
CA TRP A 169 3.12 8.67 -7.38
C TRP A 169 3.36 10.18 -7.49
N SER A 170 2.55 10.99 -6.80
CA SER A 170 2.68 12.45 -6.76
C SER A 170 2.44 13.00 -5.35
N ASP A 171 3.20 14.03 -4.97
CA ASP A 171 3.03 14.74 -3.71
C ASP A 171 1.95 15.85 -3.76
N GLU A 172 1.38 16.15 -4.93
CA GLU A 172 0.51 17.32 -5.16
C GLU A 172 -0.71 17.36 -4.24
N THR A 173 -1.46 16.26 -4.18
CA THR A 173 -2.61 16.12 -3.26
C THR A 173 -2.11 15.87 -1.83
N ILE A 174 -1.07 15.06 -1.67
CA ILE A 174 -0.54 14.62 -0.36
C ILE A 174 -0.07 15.81 0.49
N ASN A 175 0.57 16.81 -0.11
CA ASN A 175 1.08 17.99 0.58
C ASN A 175 -0.01 18.85 1.23
N LYS A 176 -1.29 18.66 0.86
CA LYS A 176 -2.43 19.34 1.51
C LYS A 176 -2.80 18.74 2.88
N TYR A 177 -2.29 17.55 3.19
CA TYR A 177 -2.69 16.73 4.34
C TYR A 177 -1.51 16.34 5.26
N ARG A 178 -0.32 16.92 5.05
CA ARG A 178 0.88 16.70 5.87
C ARG A 178 0.93 17.64 7.07
#